data_AF-A0A229GJM9-F1
#
_entry.id   AF-A0A229GJM9-F1
#
_cell.length_a   1.000
_cell.length_b   1.000
_cell.length_c   1.000
_cell.angle_alpha   90.00
_cell.angle_beta   90.00
_cell.angle_gamma   90.00
#
_symmetry.space_group_name_H-M   'P 1'
#
loop_
_entity.id
_entity.type
_entity.pdbx_description
1 polymer ?
#
loop_
_entity_poly.entity_id
_entity_poly.type
_entity_poly.pdbx_seq_one_letter_code
_entity_poly.pdbx_strand_id
1 'polypeptide(L)'
;MVNDRGDTDARATGGVGYALLVAAAPGGRQRLMDAAGALHQLAAVPPAALLGTAGGASVVQLVDPADPQTVLTHLRTAAAHEGPVLIYLAGQLTFDAKQRLPHFALARTTPRTARYTALPWHWLAAELARRPAGRSTVLVDLVADETAWPRLSSDPVQAGRLLTAGLTLYGSVAPAPPKRQTAAPLYSRAFAAALRGAAEDASFALLHERAVAEAGLGGGPELLFDGSAVHAYVPAAPPAGLPHQPQAAGANGIVTRVADGLTQAQAQAEAEGDAPAPRPQDRLPDGVVPEPFAALPPPPPPPEWEQTLPPAPATDPHAAIFEAAHAGRHSEAASMAAAWEQEALRATGPRSGEAIHWLEVRADLARLADDPARACELWMSVADARLGNGQAADDPDVEGAVDRAHHQWQYVQDSARAGSLAPFLISLRGRVPGRRPGALEAVRRRAEFLQETSQTG
;
A
#
# COMPACT_ATOMS: atom_id res chain seq x y z
N MET A 1 26.99 -8.25 16.61
CA MET A 1 25.97 -8.12 17.67
C MET A 1 24.74 -7.52 17.02
N VAL A 2 23.80 -8.40 16.70
CA VAL A 2 22.55 -8.09 16.00
C VAL A 2 21.61 -7.49 17.04
N ASN A 3 21.20 -6.23 16.88
CA ASN A 3 20.20 -5.63 17.74
C ASN A 3 18.82 -6.06 17.27
N ASP A 4 18.29 -7.00 18.03
CA ASP A 4 16.91 -7.44 18.18
C ASP A 4 15.96 -6.23 18.31
N ARG A 5 15.35 -5.79 17.21
CA ARG A 5 14.18 -4.90 17.27
C ARG A 5 12.97 -5.82 17.40
N GLY A 6 12.51 -5.97 18.65
CA GLY A 6 11.36 -6.78 19.02
C GLY A 6 10.14 -6.47 18.16
N ASP A 7 9.79 -7.48 17.37
CA ASP A 7 8.49 -7.69 16.73
C ASP A 7 7.41 -7.63 17.82
N THR A 8 6.88 -6.43 18.09
CA THR A 8 5.85 -6.24 19.13
C THR A 8 4.50 -6.50 18.51
N ASP A 9 4.29 -7.78 18.19
CA ASP A 9 3.11 -8.28 17.55
C ASP A 9 1.94 -8.30 18.56
N ALA A 10 0.70 -8.16 18.06
CA ALA A 10 -0.48 -7.91 18.89
C ALA A 10 -0.71 -8.99 19.98
N ARG A 11 -0.12 -10.17 19.84
CA ARG A 11 -0.24 -11.35 20.72
C ARG A 11 0.38 -11.15 22.11
N ALA A 12 1.32 -10.22 22.30
CA ALA A 12 1.99 -10.00 23.58
C ALA A 12 1.22 -9.11 24.58
N THR A 13 0.05 -8.55 24.19
CA THR A 13 -0.65 -7.55 25.02
C THR A 13 -1.78 -8.19 25.82
N GLY A 14 -1.64 -8.27 27.14
CA GLY A 14 -2.67 -8.80 28.05
C GLY A 14 -3.96 -7.97 28.04
N GLY A 15 -4.97 -8.39 27.28
CA GLY A 15 -6.31 -7.82 27.22
C GLY A 15 -7.26 -8.66 26.36
N VAL A 16 -8.57 -8.42 26.45
CA VAL A 16 -9.56 -9.08 25.59
C VAL A 16 -9.28 -8.67 24.14
N GLY A 17 -9.20 -9.63 23.23
CA GLY A 17 -8.95 -9.37 21.80
C GLY A 17 -10.23 -9.23 20.99
N TYR A 18 -10.13 -8.64 19.80
CA TYR A 18 -11.23 -8.55 18.84
C TYR A 18 -10.77 -8.99 17.44
N ALA A 19 -11.48 -9.92 16.82
CA ALA A 19 -11.20 -10.36 15.46
C ALA A 19 -12.39 -10.07 14.53
N LEU A 20 -12.13 -9.41 13.41
CA LEU A 20 -13.07 -9.24 12.31
C LEU A 20 -12.59 -10.05 11.11
N LEU A 21 -13.34 -11.10 10.76
CA LEU A 21 -13.04 -11.99 9.64
C LEU A 21 -14.02 -11.70 8.50
N VAL A 22 -13.51 -11.27 7.35
CA VAL A 22 -14.34 -10.94 6.18
C VAL A 22 -13.93 -11.84 5.04
N ALA A 23 -14.86 -12.67 4.56
CA ALA A 23 -14.75 -13.34 3.28
C ALA A 23 -15.71 -12.69 2.30
N ALA A 24 -15.20 -12.17 1.18
CA ALA A 24 -16.04 -11.56 0.18
C ALA A 24 -15.54 -11.83 -1.24
N ALA A 25 -16.46 -12.22 -2.10
CA ALA A 25 -16.22 -12.33 -3.53
C ALA A 25 -17.48 -11.92 -4.31
N PRO A 26 -17.33 -11.17 -5.41
CA PRO A 26 -18.41 -10.95 -6.38
C PRO A 26 -19.22 -12.20 -6.70
N GLY A 27 -20.54 -12.04 -6.81
CA GLY A 27 -21.44 -13.12 -7.20
C GLY A 27 -21.28 -13.56 -8.66
N GLY A 28 -21.65 -14.83 -8.94
CA GLY A 28 -21.75 -15.35 -10.29
C GLY A 28 -20.41 -15.48 -11.02
N ARG A 29 -20.38 -15.10 -12.30
CA ARG A 29 -19.22 -15.33 -13.20
C ARG A 29 -17.98 -14.49 -12.87
N GLN A 30 -18.14 -13.47 -12.03
CA GLN A 30 -17.05 -12.58 -11.60
C GLN A 30 -16.32 -13.13 -10.36
N ARG A 31 -16.79 -14.24 -9.79
CA ARG A 31 -16.15 -14.89 -8.64
C ARG A 31 -14.82 -15.50 -9.07
N LEU A 32 -13.74 -15.06 -8.45
CA LEU A 32 -12.38 -15.57 -8.69
C LEU A 32 -11.84 -16.42 -7.54
N MET A 33 -12.50 -16.43 -6.38
CA MET A 33 -12.04 -17.14 -5.18
C MET A 33 -13.21 -17.75 -4.41
N ASP A 34 -12.99 -18.95 -3.84
CA ASP A 34 -13.85 -19.49 -2.78
C ASP A 34 -13.47 -18.88 -1.43
N ALA A 35 -13.83 -17.62 -1.23
CA ALA A 35 -13.50 -16.87 -0.01
C ALA A 35 -14.18 -17.47 1.24
N ALA A 36 -15.41 -17.99 1.11
CA ALA A 36 -16.15 -18.57 2.23
C ALA A 36 -15.47 -19.83 2.78
N GLY A 37 -14.83 -20.63 1.90
CA GLY A 37 -13.98 -21.75 2.31
C GLY A 37 -12.87 -21.37 3.29
N ALA A 38 -12.41 -20.12 3.25
CA ALA A 38 -11.36 -19.61 4.13
C ALA A 38 -11.85 -19.40 5.57
N LEU A 39 -13.07 -18.89 5.74
CA LEU A 39 -13.70 -18.73 7.07
C LEU A 39 -13.99 -20.07 7.73
N HIS A 40 -14.39 -21.10 6.96
CA HIS A 40 -14.58 -22.44 7.52
C HIS A 40 -13.29 -22.99 8.16
N GLN A 41 -12.12 -22.71 7.57
CA GLN A 41 -10.84 -23.13 8.12
C GLN A 41 -10.47 -22.39 9.41
N LEU A 42 -10.74 -21.08 9.46
CA LEU A 42 -10.45 -20.25 10.63
C LEU A 42 -11.46 -20.45 11.76
N ALA A 43 -12.72 -20.78 11.46
CA ALA A 43 -13.74 -21.08 12.46
C ALA A 43 -13.41 -22.32 13.29
N ALA A 44 -12.56 -23.22 12.77
CA ALA A 44 -12.05 -24.37 13.50
C ALA A 44 -10.92 -24.02 14.49
N VAL A 45 -10.43 -22.78 14.50
CA VAL A 45 -9.39 -22.29 15.42
C VAL A 45 -10.07 -21.65 16.64
N PRO A 46 -9.66 -22.00 17.88
CA PRO A 46 -10.16 -21.33 19.08
C PRO A 46 -9.92 -19.82 19.02
N PRO A 47 -10.88 -18.96 19.43
CA PRO A 47 -10.72 -17.51 19.42
C PRO A 47 -9.47 -16.99 20.13
N ALA A 48 -9.07 -17.62 21.24
CA ALA A 48 -7.84 -17.30 21.98
C ALA A 48 -6.58 -17.57 21.13
N ALA A 49 -6.54 -18.70 20.42
CA ALA A 49 -5.42 -19.04 19.52
C ALA A 49 -5.39 -18.14 18.28
N LEU A 50 -6.55 -17.68 17.80
CA LEU A 50 -6.65 -16.76 16.67
C LEU A 50 -5.95 -15.42 16.95
N LEU A 51 -6.11 -14.89 18.17
CA LEU A 51 -5.56 -13.59 18.58
C LEU A 51 -4.28 -13.69 19.41
N GLY A 52 -3.88 -14.90 19.83
CA GLY A 52 -2.72 -15.10 20.70
C GLY A 52 -2.91 -14.54 22.11
N THR A 53 -4.16 -14.42 22.59
CA THR A 53 -4.45 -13.87 23.91
C THR A 53 -5.14 -14.89 24.82
N ALA A 54 -4.61 -15.05 26.04
CA ALA A 54 -5.25 -15.85 27.08
C ALA A 54 -6.51 -15.17 27.67
N GLY A 55 -6.64 -13.84 27.48
CA GLY A 55 -7.72 -13.02 28.03
C GLY A 55 -9.08 -13.15 27.35
N GLY A 56 -9.22 -14.05 26.36
CA GLY A 56 -10.44 -14.22 25.58
C GLY A 56 -10.55 -13.27 24.40
N ALA A 57 -11.46 -13.58 23.48
CA ALA A 57 -11.58 -12.91 22.19
C ALA A 57 -13.04 -12.85 21.70
N SER A 58 -13.45 -11.70 21.18
CA SER A 58 -14.68 -11.57 20.41
C SER A 58 -14.38 -11.74 18.92
N VAL A 59 -15.14 -12.59 18.23
CA VAL A 59 -14.94 -12.86 16.79
C VAL A 59 -16.23 -12.53 16.05
N VAL A 60 -16.12 -11.65 15.05
CA VAL A 60 -17.20 -11.32 14.12
C VAL A 60 -16.82 -11.80 12.73
N GLN A 61 -17.74 -12.51 12.08
CA GLN A 61 -17.54 -13.03 10.72
C GLN A 61 -18.54 -12.40 9.77
N LEU A 62 -18.04 -11.88 8.64
CA LEU A 62 -18.86 -11.36 7.55
C LEU A 62 -18.63 -12.21 6.31
N VAL A 63 -19.69 -12.83 5.82
CA VAL A 63 -19.67 -13.68 4.62
C VAL A 63 -20.38 -12.96 3.48
N ASP A 64 -19.66 -12.74 2.38
CA ASP A 64 -20.14 -12.04 1.19
C ASP A 64 -20.98 -10.79 1.50
N PRO A 65 -20.49 -9.84 2.33
CA PRO A 65 -21.21 -8.60 2.58
C PRO A 65 -21.43 -7.85 1.25
N ALA A 66 -22.61 -7.28 1.08
CA ALA A 66 -23.03 -6.63 -0.16
C ALA A 66 -22.93 -5.10 -0.15
N ASP A 67 -22.73 -4.51 1.03
CA ASP A 67 -22.64 -3.07 1.27
C ASP A 67 -21.34 -2.72 2.01
N PRO A 68 -20.49 -1.84 1.46
CA PRO A 68 -19.27 -1.42 2.14
C PRO A 68 -19.52 -0.70 3.48
N GLN A 69 -20.69 -0.08 3.68
CA GLN A 69 -20.99 0.58 4.97
C GLN A 69 -21.16 -0.43 6.11
N THR A 70 -21.68 -1.62 5.83
CA THR A 70 -21.73 -2.72 6.82
C THR A 70 -20.33 -3.10 7.26
N VAL A 71 -19.41 -3.31 6.30
CA VAL A 71 -18.02 -3.66 6.60
C VAL A 71 -17.33 -2.55 7.39
N LEU A 72 -17.51 -1.28 7.00
CA LEU A 72 -16.97 -0.13 7.72
C LEU A 72 -17.50 -0.02 9.16
N THR A 73 -18.77 -0.32 9.39
CA THR A 73 -19.36 -0.28 10.74
C THR A 73 -18.72 -1.31 11.66
N HIS A 74 -18.48 -2.52 11.15
CA HIS A 74 -17.76 -3.56 11.90
C HIS A 74 -16.28 -3.21 12.06
N LEU A 75 -15.65 -2.63 11.05
CA LEU A 75 -14.27 -2.18 11.12
C LEU A 75 -14.08 -1.07 12.16
N ARG A 76 -15.00 -0.11 12.24
CA ARG A 76 -15.00 0.94 13.28
C ARG A 76 -15.14 0.37 14.68
N THR A 77 -16.05 -0.60 14.83
CA THR A 77 -16.23 -1.34 16.08
C THR A 77 -14.95 -2.06 16.50
N ALA A 78 -14.30 -2.77 15.56
CA ALA A 78 -13.01 -3.40 15.79
C ALA A 78 -11.94 -2.35 16.14
N ALA A 79 -11.90 -1.24 15.41
CA ALA A 79 -10.91 -0.20 15.57
C ALA A 79 -10.99 0.53 16.91
N ALA A 80 -12.18 0.58 17.53
CA ALA A 80 -12.41 1.16 18.85
C ALA A 80 -11.97 0.26 20.01
N HIS A 81 -11.66 -1.02 19.77
CA HIS A 81 -11.38 -1.99 20.82
C HIS A 81 -10.01 -1.77 21.48
N GLU A 82 -9.90 -1.57 22.79
CA GLU A 82 -8.61 -1.19 23.42
C GLU A 82 -7.52 -2.27 23.34
N GLY A 83 -7.93 -3.55 23.36
CA GLY A 83 -7.04 -4.71 23.25
C GLY A 83 -6.56 -5.00 21.82
N PRO A 84 -5.88 -6.14 21.59
CA PRO A 84 -5.37 -6.50 20.28
C PRO A 84 -6.49 -6.76 19.27
N VAL A 85 -6.29 -6.29 18.04
CA VAL A 85 -7.26 -6.41 16.95
C VAL A 85 -6.65 -7.19 15.80
N LEU A 86 -7.35 -8.23 15.36
CA LEU A 86 -7.04 -8.94 14.12
C LEU A 86 -8.10 -8.63 13.06
N ILE A 87 -7.69 -8.14 11.90
CA ILE A 87 -8.55 -8.05 10.72
C ILE A 87 -8.09 -9.11 9.73
N TYR A 88 -9.00 -9.95 9.26
CA TYR A 88 -8.72 -10.95 8.24
C TYR A 88 -9.59 -10.70 7.01
N LEU A 89 -8.98 -10.66 5.83
CA LEU A 89 -9.66 -10.44 4.55
C LEU A 89 -9.33 -11.56 3.55
N ALA A 90 -10.33 -12.37 3.20
CA ALA A 90 -10.24 -13.33 2.12
C ALA A 90 -11.14 -12.92 0.96
N GLY A 91 -10.62 -12.87 -0.26
CA GLY A 91 -11.46 -12.44 -1.38
C GLY A 91 -10.74 -11.89 -2.58
N GLN A 92 -11.42 -10.97 -3.25
CA GLN A 92 -10.95 -10.42 -4.52
C GLN A 92 -10.48 -8.98 -4.36
N LEU A 93 -9.33 -8.68 -4.96
CA LEU A 93 -8.76 -7.34 -5.03
C LEU A 93 -8.97 -6.77 -6.44
N THR A 94 -9.54 -5.57 -6.51
CA THR A 94 -9.85 -4.86 -7.76
C THR A 94 -9.34 -3.42 -7.68
N PHE A 95 -9.03 -2.82 -8.83
CA PHE A 95 -8.64 -1.41 -8.91
C PHE A 95 -9.77 -0.63 -9.56
N ASP A 96 -10.15 0.50 -8.95
CA ASP A 96 -11.22 1.31 -9.53
C ASP A 96 -10.78 1.95 -10.86
N ALA A 97 -11.72 2.07 -11.80
CA ALA A 97 -11.41 2.56 -13.14
C ALA A 97 -10.94 4.03 -13.19
N LYS A 98 -11.27 4.85 -12.18
CA LYS A 98 -11.05 6.31 -12.22
C LYS A 98 -9.80 6.74 -11.48
N GLN A 99 -9.66 6.34 -10.22
CA GLN A 99 -8.57 6.71 -9.32
C GLN A 99 -7.47 5.65 -9.32
N ARG A 100 -7.73 4.45 -9.89
CA ARG A 100 -6.77 3.34 -9.93
C ARG A 100 -6.26 2.98 -8.54
N LEU A 101 -7.14 3.05 -7.54
CA LEU A 101 -6.84 2.68 -6.15
C LEU A 101 -7.34 1.27 -5.85
N PRO A 102 -6.66 0.53 -4.97
CA PRO A 102 -7.06 -0.81 -4.56
C PRO A 102 -8.37 -0.78 -3.76
N HIS A 103 -9.24 -1.73 -4.06
CA HIS A 103 -10.50 -1.97 -3.39
C HIS A 103 -10.68 -3.47 -3.14
N PHE A 104 -11.14 -3.82 -1.94
CA PHE A 104 -11.57 -5.17 -1.61
C PHE A 104 -13.01 -5.39 -2.10
N ALA A 105 -13.16 -6.28 -3.07
CA ALA A 105 -14.42 -6.51 -3.77
C ALA A 105 -15.44 -7.25 -2.88
N LEU A 106 -16.66 -6.74 -2.88
CA LEU A 106 -17.79 -7.24 -2.11
C LEU A 106 -18.77 -8.01 -3.01
N ALA A 107 -19.83 -8.59 -2.45
CA ALA A 107 -20.71 -9.51 -3.17
C ALA A 107 -21.34 -8.92 -4.46
N ARG A 108 -21.56 -7.60 -4.49
CA ARG A 108 -22.14 -6.87 -5.63
C ARG A 108 -21.10 -6.08 -6.46
N THR A 109 -19.82 -6.25 -6.16
CA THR A 109 -18.77 -5.50 -6.84
C THR A 109 -18.58 -6.00 -8.26
N THR A 110 -18.42 -5.05 -9.18
CA THR A 110 -17.88 -5.27 -10.52
C THR A 110 -16.75 -4.27 -10.74
N PRO A 111 -15.84 -4.50 -11.71
CA PRO A 111 -14.77 -3.55 -12.01
C PRO A 111 -15.28 -2.12 -12.28
N ARG A 112 -16.47 -1.97 -12.89
CA ARG A 112 -17.08 -0.67 -13.19
C ARG A 112 -17.71 0.01 -11.96
N THR A 113 -18.17 -0.76 -10.99
CA THR A 113 -18.88 -0.27 -9.80
C THR A 113 -18.03 -0.29 -8.53
N ALA A 114 -16.76 -0.72 -8.62
CA ALA A 114 -15.86 -0.90 -7.49
C ALA A 114 -15.82 0.32 -6.56
N ARG A 115 -15.71 1.53 -7.11
CA ARG A 115 -15.69 2.78 -6.34
C ARG A 115 -16.88 2.99 -5.39
N TYR A 116 -18.04 2.42 -5.70
CA TYR A 116 -19.28 2.61 -4.93
C TYR A 116 -19.70 1.38 -4.13
N THR A 117 -19.20 0.20 -4.50
CA THR A 117 -19.71 -1.09 -3.99
C THR A 117 -18.63 -1.93 -3.32
N ALA A 118 -17.35 -1.66 -3.57
CA ALA A 118 -16.23 -2.32 -2.93
C ALA A 118 -15.76 -1.50 -1.72
N LEU A 119 -15.02 -2.13 -0.81
CA LEU A 119 -14.37 -1.43 0.30
C LEU A 119 -13.06 -0.81 -0.20
N PRO A 120 -12.90 0.53 -0.20
CA PRO A 120 -11.64 1.16 -0.55
C PRO A 120 -10.54 0.80 0.46
N TRP A 121 -9.37 0.37 -0.03
CA TRP A 121 -8.29 -0.08 0.85
C TRP A 121 -7.77 1.03 1.78
N HIS A 122 -7.72 2.26 1.29
CA HIS A 122 -7.29 3.40 2.10
C HIS A 122 -8.26 3.70 3.26
N TRP A 123 -9.53 3.27 3.20
CA TRP A 123 -10.43 3.35 4.35
C TRP A 123 -10.05 2.33 5.41
N LEU A 124 -9.69 1.09 5.02
CA LEU A 124 -9.13 0.11 5.96
C LEU A 124 -7.91 0.67 6.70
N ALA A 125 -6.97 1.22 5.95
CA ALA A 125 -5.76 1.85 6.50
C ALA A 125 -6.10 3.01 7.45
N ALA A 126 -6.95 3.95 7.02
CA ALA A 126 -7.30 5.12 7.81
C ALA A 126 -8.06 4.78 9.11
N GLU A 127 -8.86 3.71 9.11
CA GLU A 127 -9.58 3.26 10.30
C GLU A 127 -8.63 2.66 11.34
N LEU A 128 -7.65 1.86 10.91
CA LEU A 128 -6.68 1.23 11.80
C LEU A 128 -5.53 2.15 12.19
N ALA A 129 -5.18 3.14 11.37
CA ALA A 129 -4.13 4.14 11.68
C ALA A 129 -4.43 4.98 12.93
N ARG A 130 -5.69 5.02 13.38
CA ARG A 130 -6.08 5.69 14.64
C ARG A 130 -5.71 4.90 15.89
N ARG A 131 -5.30 3.64 15.73
CA ARG A 131 -4.89 2.77 16.83
C ARG A 131 -3.40 2.90 17.12
N PRO A 132 -2.95 2.65 18.36
CA PRO A 132 -1.53 2.53 18.65
C PRO A 132 -0.86 1.49 17.76
N ALA A 133 0.36 1.78 17.30
CA ALA A 133 1.17 0.83 16.54
C ALA A 133 1.36 -0.49 17.30
N GLY A 134 1.39 -1.61 16.57
CA GLY A 134 1.54 -2.97 17.14
C GLY A 134 0.25 -3.55 17.76
N ARG A 135 -0.87 -2.82 17.81
CA ARG A 135 -2.16 -3.33 18.35
C ARG A 135 -3.14 -3.84 17.29
N SER A 136 -2.75 -3.78 16.03
CA SER A 136 -3.58 -4.20 14.91
C SER A 136 -2.77 -4.99 13.90
N THR A 137 -3.23 -6.21 13.64
CA THR A 137 -2.65 -7.08 12.63
C THR A 137 -3.69 -7.31 11.53
N VAL A 138 -3.26 -7.23 10.28
CA VAL A 138 -4.11 -7.49 9.11
C VAL A 138 -3.58 -8.72 8.39
N LEU A 139 -4.43 -9.73 8.23
CA LEU A 139 -4.14 -10.96 7.49
C LEU A 139 -4.96 -11.00 6.20
N VAL A 140 -4.34 -11.38 5.08
CA VAL A 140 -5.03 -11.38 3.79
C VAL A 140 -4.78 -12.63 2.95
N ASP A 141 -5.80 -13.06 2.23
CA ASP A 141 -5.73 -14.13 1.22
C ASP A 141 -6.53 -13.66 0.00
N LEU A 142 -5.85 -13.04 -0.96
CA LEU A 142 -6.49 -12.28 -2.03
C LEU A 142 -6.20 -12.87 -3.39
N VAL A 143 -7.17 -12.72 -4.28
CA VAL A 143 -7.00 -12.91 -5.72
C VAL A 143 -7.17 -11.58 -6.42
N ALA A 144 -6.14 -11.14 -7.13
CA ALA A 144 -6.16 -9.92 -7.92
C ALA A 144 -6.85 -10.17 -9.27
N ASP A 145 -7.84 -9.34 -9.60
CA ASP A 145 -8.51 -9.41 -10.90
C ASP A 145 -7.64 -8.83 -12.04
N GLU A 146 -8.20 -8.79 -13.25
CA GLU A 146 -7.53 -8.26 -14.45
C GLU A 146 -7.17 -6.76 -14.36
N THR A 147 -7.80 -6.01 -13.46
CA THR A 147 -7.51 -4.59 -13.25
C THR A 147 -6.38 -4.37 -12.24
N ALA A 148 -6.26 -5.29 -11.27
CA ALA A 148 -5.32 -5.25 -10.18
C ALA A 148 -4.00 -5.96 -10.50
N TRP A 149 -4.06 -7.20 -11.02
CA TRP A 149 -2.86 -8.04 -11.19
C TRP A 149 -1.75 -7.40 -12.03
N PRO A 150 -2.01 -6.75 -13.19
CA PRO A 150 -0.96 -6.11 -13.96
C PRO A 150 -0.24 -4.99 -13.19
N ARG A 151 -0.92 -4.31 -12.27
CA ARG A 151 -0.33 -3.24 -11.45
C ARG A 151 0.49 -3.80 -10.29
N LEU A 152 0.03 -4.89 -9.70
CA LEU A 152 0.72 -5.53 -8.59
C LEU A 152 1.97 -6.29 -9.05
N SER A 153 1.89 -6.91 -10.23
CA SER A 153 3.00 -7.67 -10.81
C SER A 153 4.05 -6.79 -11.51
N SER A 154 3.69 -5.59 -11.99
CA SER A 154 4.65 -4.70 -12.66
C SER A 154 5.70 -4.12 -11.72
N ASP A 155 5.30 -3.78 -10.49
CA ASP A 155 6.18 -3.26 -9.46
C ASP A 155 5.78 -3.85 -8.10
N PRO A 156 6.37 -4.99 -7.72
CA PRO A 156 6.09 -5.68 -6.46
C PRO A 156 6.35 -4.81 -5.22
N VAL A 157 7.33 -3.90 -5.28
CA VAL A 157 7.72 -3.05 -4.15
C VAL A 157 6.68 -1.96 -3.95
N GLN A 158 6.25 -1.32 -5.04
CA GLN A 158 5.16 -0.35 -5.00
C GLN A 158 3.83 -1.00 -4.61
N ALA A 159 3.56 -2.21 -5.12
CA ALA A 159 2.39 -3.01 -4.76
C ALA A 159 2.35 -3.30 -3.26
N GLY A 160 3.48 -3.72 -2.68
CA GLY A 160 3.65 -3.90 -1.25
C GLY A 160 3.33 -2.62 -0.49
N ARG A 161 3.96 -1.49 -0.82
CA ARG A 161 3.70 -0.20 -0.14
C ARG A 161 2.25 0.25 -0.21
N LEU A 162 1.62 0.08 -1.37
CA LEU A 162 0.24 0.46 -1.63
C LEU A 162 -0.75 -0.36 -0.78
N LEU A 163 -0.47 -1.65 -0.58
CA LEU A 163 -1.30 -2.53 0.22
C LEU A 163 -0.97 -2.47 1.71
N THR A 164 0.29 -2.30 2.09
CA THR A 164 0.66 -2.10 3.50
C THR A 164 0.06 -0.79 4.01
N ALA A 165 0.26 0.35 3.34
CA ALA A 165 -0.38 1.62 3.69
C ALA A 165 -0.33 1.98 5.21
N GLY A 166 0.75 1.61 5.90
CA GLY A 166 0.92 1.81 7.35
C GLY A 166 0.32 0.72 8.26
N LEU A 167 -0.20 -0.37 7.68
CA LEU A 167 -0.73 -1.54 8.37
C LEU A 167 0.37 -2.59 8.63
N THR A 168 0.32 -3.26 9.77
CA THR A 168 1.03 -4.54 9.96
C THR A 168 0.28 -5.61 9.17
N LEU A 169 0.76 -5.91 7.96
CA LEU A 169 0.05 -6.69 6.95
C LEU A 169 0.82 -7.97 6.59
N TYR A 170 0.14 -9.10 6.71
CA TYR A 170 0.64 -10.42 6.34
C TYR A 170 -0.33 -11.11 5.39
N GLY A 171 0.17 -11.88 4.43
CA GLY A 171 -0.71 -12.70 3.62
C GLY A 171 -0.25 -12.93 2.20
N SER A 172 -1.20 -13.37 1.37
CA SER A 172 -0.95 -13.65 -0.04
C SER A 172 -1.86 -12.89 -0.99
N VAL A 173 -1.32 -12.53 -2.16
CA VAL A 173 -2.07 -12.02 -3.31
C VAL A 173 -1.70 -12.83 -4.54
N ALA A 174 -2.64 -13.62 -5.05
CA ALA A 174 -2.47 -14.46 -6.23
C ALA A 174 -3.08 -13.82 -7.49
N PRO A 175 -2.63 -14.18 -8.70
CA PRO A 175 -3.32 -13.82 -9.93
C PRO A 175 -4.71 -14.48 -10.01
N ALA A 176 -5.60 -13.87 -10.80
CA ALA A 176 -6.86 -14.50 -11.19
C ALA A 176 -6.61 -15.92 -11.77
N PRO A 177 -7.38 -16.93 -11.32
CA PRO A 177 -7.25 -18.29 -11.87
C PRO A 177 -7.71 -18.32 -13.33
N PRO A 178 -7.41 -19.41 -14.06
CA PRO A 178 -7.93 -19.62 -15.41
C PRO A 178 -9.45 -19.47 -15.48
N LYS A 179 -9.96 -19.07 -16.65
CA LYS A 179 -11.40 -18.85 -16.86
C LYS A 179 -12.21 -20.07 -16.40
N ARG A 180 -13.32 -19.79 -15.71
CA ARG A 180 -14.26 -20.78 -15.15
C ARG A 180 -13.69 -21.62 -14.00
N GLN A 181 -12.60 -21.19 -13.37
CA GLN A 181 -12.11 -21.74 -12.11
C GLN A 181 -12.20 -20.70 -11.00
N THR A 182 -12.26 -21.18 -9.77
CA THR A 182 -12.19 -20.35 -8.55
C THR A 182 -10.95 -20.77 -7.78
N ALA A 183 -10.14 -19.81 -7.37
CA ALA A 183 -8.96 -20.08 -6.55
C ALA A 183 -9.39 -20.59 -5.17
N ALA A 184 -8.64 -21.56 -4.66
CA ALA A 184 -8.79 -22.03 -3.30
C ALA A 184 -8.01 -21.11 -2.33
N PRO A 185 -8.47 -20.92 -1.09
CA PRO A 185 -7.78 -20.12 -0.08
C PRO A 185 -6.60 -20.89 0.53
N LEU A 186 -5.53 -21.06 -0.25
CA LEU A 186 -4.38 -21.90 0.13
C LEU A 186 -3.64 -21.35 1.36
N TYR A 187 -3.39 -20.03 1.38
CA TYR A 187 -2.76 -19.38 2.52
C TYR A 187 -3.60 -19.55 3.77
N SER A 188 -4.89 -19.29 3.70
CA SER A 188 -5.78 -19.36 4.86
C SER A 188 -5.88 -20.76 5.44
N ARG A 189 -5.91 -21.79 4.58
CA ARG A 189 -5.89 -23.20 5.01
C ARG A 189 -4.59 -23.53 5.74
N ALA A 190 -3.45 -23.14 5.18
CA ALA A 190 -2.13 -23.39 5.78
C ALA A 190 -1.95 -22.61 7.09
N PHE A 191 -2.39 -21.35 7.12
CA PHE A 191 -2.33 -20.50 8.30
C PHE A 191 -3.22 -21.01 9.43
N ALA A 192 -4.44 -21.45 9.14
CA ALA A 192 -5.30 -22.09 10.14
C ALA A 192 -4.67 -23.40 10.68
N ALA A 193 -3.94 -24.15 9.85
CA ALA A 193 -3.21 -25.33 10.29
C ALA A 193 -2.02 -24.96 11.20
N ALA A 194 -1.26 -23.92 10.84
CA ALA A 194 -0.17 -23.39 11.66
C ALA A 194 -0.67 -22.93 13.03
N LEU A 195 -1.79 -22.19 13.09
CA LEU A 195 -2.40 -21.74 14.33
C LEU A 195 -2.80 -22.88 15.28
N ARG A 196 -3.28 -24.02 14.74
CA ARG A 196 -3.68 -25.17 15.59
C ARG A 196 -2.50 -25.91 16.21
N GLY A 197 -1.32 -25.82 15.60
CA GLY A 197 -0.10 -26.49 16.06
C GLY A 197 0.89 -25.58 16.78
N ALA A 198 0.62 -24.28 16.86
CA ALA A 198 1.55 -23.30 17.41
C ALA A 198 1.44 -23.16 18.93
N ALA A 199 2.55 -22.76 19.55
CA ALA A 199 2.55 -22.28 20.92
C ALA A 199 1.73 -20.98 21.03
N GLU A 200 1.17 -20.71 22.21
CA GLU A 200 0.26 -19.57 22.43
C GLU A 200 0.94 -18.21 22.14
N ASP A 201 2.25 -18.14 22.33
CA ASP A 201 3.11 -16.96 22.19
C ASP A 201 3.78 -16.80 20.81
N ALA A 202 3.55 -17.71 19.86
CA ALA A 202 4.14 -17.63 18.52
C ALA A 202 3.68 -16.37 17.78
N SER A 203 4.60 -15.58 17.21
CA SER A 203 4.28 -14.37 16.45
C SER A 203 3.55 -14.69 15.13
N PHE A 204 2.71 -13.77 14.67
CA PHE A 204 2.09 -13.77 13.35
C PHE A 204 3.12 -13.79 12.23
N ALA A 205 4.28 -13.16 12.39
CA ALA A 205 5.38 -13.24 11.42
C ALA A 205 5.85 -14.70 11.24
N LEU A 206 6.11 -15.42 12.34
CA LEU A 206 6.52 -16.83 12.28
C LEU A 206 5.42 -17.74 11.73
N LEU A 207 4.16 -17.50 12.15
CA LEU A 207 3.00 -18.24 11.64
C LEU A 207 2.77 -18.00 10.15
N HIS A 208 2.99 -16.78 9.68
CA HIS A 208 2.93 -16.41 8.28
C HIS A 208 4.00 -17.13 7.47
N GLU A 209 5.27 -17.10 7.90
CA GLU A 209 6.37 -17.81 7.25
C GLU A 209 6.07 -19.32 7.12
N ARG A 210 5.55 -19.93 8.19
CA ARG A 210 5.15 -21.35 8.17
C ARG A 210 4.01 -21.61 7.20
N ALA A 211 2.99 -20.75 7.20
CA ALA A 211 1.83 -20.89 6.31
C ALA A 211 2.22 -20.76 4.84
N VAL A 212 3.09 -19.82 4.50
CA VAL A 212 3.62 -19.62 3.16
C VAL A 212 4.38 -20.85 2.68
N ALA A 213 5.28 -21.39 3.51
CA ALA A 213 6.04 -22.60 3.20
C ALA A 213 5.13 -23.82 2.99
N GLU A 214 4.14 -24.02 3.87
CA GLU A 214 3.20 -25.14 3.80
C GLU A 214 2.24 -25.04 2.60
N ALA A 215 1.81 -23.83 2.26
CA ALA A 215 0.96 -23.57 1.09
C ALA A 215 1.72 -23.67 -0.25
N GLY A 216 3.05 -23.75 -0.22
CA GLY A 216 3.89 -23.76 -1.42
C GLY A 216 3.86 -22.42 -2.17
N LEU A 217 3.55 -21.33 -1.47
CA LEU A 217 3.55 -19.98 -2.03
C LEU A 217 5.00 -19.47 -2.02
N GLY A 218 5.62 -19.30 -3.19
CA GLY A 218 7.03 -18.90 -3.30
C GLY A 218 7.25 -17.41 -2.98
N GLY A 219 8.51 -17.01 -2.78
CA GLY A 219 8.96 -15.65 -2.42
C GLY A 219 8.77 -14.54 -3.49
N GLY A 220 7.74 -14.65 -4.32
CA GLY A 220 7.41 -13.68 -5.38
C GLY A 220 6.56 -12.49 -4.90
N PRO A 221 6.06 -11.63 -5.82
CA PRO A 221 5.14 -10.51 -5.53
C PRO A 221 3.83 -10.91 -4.84
N GLU A 222 3.63 -12.20 -4.63
CA GLU A 222 2.47 -12.80 -3.99
C GLU A 222 2.50 -12.64 -2.47
N LEU A 223 3.62 -12.27 -1.85
CA LEU A 223 3.74 -12.21 -0.39
C LEU A 223 3.72 -10.78 0.13
N LEU A 224 2.77 -10.49 1.01
CA LEU A 224 2.70 -9.24 1.75
C LEU A 224 3.38 -9.46 3.10
N PHE A 225 4.49 -8.75 3.31
CA PHE A 225 5.22 -8.73 4.57
C PHE A 225 5.39 -7.29 5.04
N ASP A 226 5.38 -7.12 6.35
CA ASP A 226 5.39 -5.90 7.15
C ASP A 226 6.38 -4.80 6.70
N GLY A 227 6.08 -4.08 5.62
CA GLY A 227 6.69 -2.79 5.24
C GLY A 227 8.23 -2.77 5.07
N SER A 228 8.90 -3.90 5.26
CA SER A 228 10.35 -4.09 5.26
C SER A 228 10.68 -5.15 4.22
N ALA A 229 11.73 -4.87 3.46
CA ALA A 229 12.15 -5.66 2.32
C ALA A 229 12.24 -7.16 2.62
N VAL A 230 11.71 -7.93 1.67
CA VAL A 230 12.11 -9.29 1.26
C VAL A 230 13.43 -9.72 1.90
N HIS A 231 13.38 -10.64 2.87
CA HIS A 231 14.52 -11.52 3.06
C HIS A 231 14.61 -12.40 1.82
N ALA A 232 15.58 -12.10 0.95
CA ALA A 232 16.04 -13.04 -0.04
C ALA A 232 16.56 -14.27 0.71
N TYR A 233 15.73 -15.30 0.84
CA TYR A 233 16.20 -16.62 1.19
C TYR A 233 17.08 -17.10 0.02
N VAL A 234 18.40 -17.05 0.22
CA VAL A 234 19.33 -17.82 -0.59
C VAL A 234 19.08 -19.28 -0.20
N PRO A 235 18.63 -20.16 -1.11
CA PRO A 235 18.50 -21.56 -0.77
C PRO A 235 19.86 -22.08 -0.34
N ALA A 236 19.96 -22.55 0.90
CA ALA A 236 21.09 -23.34 1.33
C ALA A 236 21.24 -24.50 0.34
N ALA A 237 22.42 -24.57 -0.30
CA ALA A 237 22.76 -25.67 -1.18
C ALA A 237 22.50 -27.00 -0.45
N PRO A 238 21.86 -27.99 -1.10
CA PRO A 238 21.61 -29.27 -0.46
C PRO A 238 22.95 -29.92 -0.09
N PRO A 239 23.09 -30.51 1.10
CA PRO A 239 24.29 -31.24 1.45
C PRO A 239 24.50 -32.38 0.46
N ALA A 240 25.67 -32.38 -0.18
CA ALA A 240 26.12 -33.48 -1.00
C ALA A 240 26.17 -34.76 -0.16
N GLY A 241 25.57 -35.83 -0.70
CA GLY A 241 25.86 -37.19 -0.29
C GLY A 241 24.69 -37.93 0.35
N LEU A 242 23.80 -38.48 -0.48
CA LEU A 242 23.28 -39.83 -0.26
C LEU A 242 23.22 -40.58 -1.60
N PRO A 243 23.53 -41.89 -1.60
CA PRO A 243 23.89 -42.64 -2.80
C PRO A 243 22.70 -42.99 -3.69
N HIS A 244 22.99 -42.99 -5.00
CA HIS A 244 22.22 -43.56 -6.09
C HIS A 244 21.68 -44.96 -5.77
N GLN A 245 20.39 -45.20 -6.04
CA GLN A 245 19.87 -46.52 -6.38
C GLN A 245 18.91 -46.44 -7.58
N PRO A 246 18.82 -47.51 -8.39
CA PRO A 246 18.67 -47.38 -9.85
C PRO A 246 17.23 -47.31 -10.33
N GLN A 247 17.04 -46.60 -11.44
CA GLN A 247 15.86 -46.68 -12.29
C GLN A 247 15.65 -48.11 -12.79
N ALA A 248 14.45 -48.66 -12.55
CA ALA A 248 13.90 -49.75 -13.34
C ALA A 248 12.94 -49.18 -14.37
N ALA A 249 13.38 -49.19 -15.63
CA ALA A 249 12.51 -49.07 -16.79
C ALA A 249 11.76 -50.41 -16.97
N GLY A 250 10.44 -50.35 -17.13
CA GLY A 250 9.60 -51.50 -17.43
C GLY A 250 8.29 -51.03 -18.06
N ALA A 251 8.20 -51.19 -19.37
CA ALA A 251 7.04 -50.90 -20.21
C ALA A 251 5.84 -51.83 -19.95
N ASN A 252 4.67 -51.37 -20.45
CA ASN A 252 3.37 -52.02 -20.66
C ASN A 252 2.28 -51.26 -19.87
N GLY A 253 1.40 -50.46 -20.47
CA GLY A 253 0.57 -50.78 -21.62
C GLY A 253 -0.71 -51.43 -21.11
N ILE A 254 -1.77 -50.64 -20.91
CA ILE A 254 -3.17 -51.05 -21.08
C ILE A 254 -3.99 -49.79 -21.39
N VAL A 255 -4.52 -49.82 -22.60
CA VAL A 255 -5.60 -49.01 -23.14
C VAL A 255 -6.90 -49.69 -22.72
N THR A 256 -7.87 -48.92 -22.23
CA THR A 256 -9.30 -49.29 -22.37
C THR A 256 -10.08 -48.08 -22.81
N ARG A 257 -10.38 -48.09 -24.12
CA ARG A 257 -11.38 -47.31 -24.83
C ARG A 257 -12.54 -48.26 -25.13
N VAL A 258 -13.75 -47.79 -24.92
CA VAL A 258 -15.03 -48.24 -25.54
C VAL A 258 -15.87 -46.95 -25.59
N ALA A 259 -16.21 -46.29 -26.72
CA ALA A 259 -16.81 -46.70 -28.01
C ALA A 259 -18.18 -47.36 -27.78
N ASP A 260 -19.33 -47.00 -28.36
CA ASP A 260 -19.81 -46.15 -29.48
C ASP A 260 -21.33 -45.92 -29.20
N GLY A 261 -22.14 -45.06 -29.85
CA GLY A 261 -21.98 -44.20 -31.02
C GLY A 261 -23.34 -43.65 -31.49
N LEU A 262 -23.28 -42.93 -32.61
CA LEU A 262 -24.33 -42.60 -33.61
C LEU A 262 -25.40 -41.58 -33.17
N THR A 263 -25.59 -40.44 -33.86
CA THR A 263 -26.01 -40.36 -35.27
C THR A 263 -25.71 -38.95 -35.87
N GLN A 264 -25.29 -38.91 -37.14
CA GLN A 264 -25.19 -37.73 -38.01
C GLN A 264 -26.45 -37.56 -38.89
N ALA A 265 -26.79 -36.32 -39.25
CA ALA A 265 -27.35 -35.89 -40.55
C ALA A 265 -27.28 -34.34 -40.63
N GLN A 266 -26.43 -33.73 -41.46
CA GLN A 266 -26.70 -33.18 -42.82
C GLN A 266 -27.70 -31.99 -42.83
N ALA A 267 -27.29 -30.74 -43.08
CA ALA A 267 -26.89 -30.06 -44.34
C ALA A 267 -28.08 -29.53 -45.18
N GLN A 268 -28.12 -28.19 -45.41
CA GLN A 268 -28.78 -27.38 -46.49
C GLN A 268 -28.87 -25.91 -45.97
N ALA A 269 -28.39 -24.81 -46.57
CA ALA A 269 -28.21 -24.29 -47.93
C ALA A 269 -29.52 -23.88 -48.66
N GLU A 270 -29.80 -22.56 -48.71
CA GLU A 270 -30.56 -21.75 -49.70
C GLU A 270 -30.62 -20.30 -49.14
N ALA A 271 -30.01 -19.24 -49.75
CA ALA A 271 -30.37 -18.51 -50.98
C ALA A 271 -31.78 -17.85 -50.88
N GLU A 272 -32.13 -16.64 -51.34
CA GLU A 272 -31.53 -15.48 -52.00
C GLU A 272 -32.73 -14.52 -52.30
N GLY A 273 -32.48 -13.22 -52.52
CA GLY A 273 -33.44 -12.28 -53.14
C GLY A 273 -34.09 -11.28 -52.16
N ASP A 274 -34.21 -9.98 -52.43
CA ASP A 274 -34.19 -9.28 -53.71
C ASP A 274 -33.87 -7.78 -53.48
N ALA A 275 -33.19 -7.18 -54.45
CA ALA A 275 -32.93 -5.74 -54.53
C ALA A 275 -34.05 -5.05 -55.34
N PRO A 276 -34.09 -3.71 -55.37
CA PRO A 276 -33.88 -3.12 -56.69
C PRO A 276 -32.97 -1.89 -56.71
N ALA A 277 -32.34 -1.75 -57.88
CA ALA A 277 -31.31 -0.81 -58.28
C ALA A 277 -31.88 0.53 -58.87
N PRO A 278 -31.02 1.54 -59.15
CA PRO A 278 -31.31 2.98 -59.09
C PRO A 278 -31.30 3.69 -60.46
N ARG A 279 -31.63 5.01 -60.50
CA ARG A 279 -31.18 6.06 -61.46
C ARG A 279 -31.52 7.49 -60.93
N PRO A 280 -31.06 8.62 -61.54
CA PRO A 280 -29.67 9.05 -61.78
C PRO A 280 -29.43 10.58 -61.54
N GLN A 281 -28.17 11.04 -61.72
CA GLN A 281 -27.69 12.44 -61.94
C GLN A 281 -27.48 13.30 -60.65
N ASP A 282 -26.36 13.98 -60.42
CA ASP A 282 -25.63 14.90 -61.30
C ASP A 282 -24.09 14.84 -61.23
N ARG A 283 -23.46 15.14 -62.38
CA ARG A 283 -22.04 15.44 -62.58
C ARG A 283 -21.77 16.93 -62.33
N LEU A 284 -20.61 17.25 -61.75
CA LEU A 284 -19.94 18.55 -61.93
C LEU A 284 -18.60 18.33 -62.66
N PRO A 285 -18.19 19.26 -63.55
CA PRO A 285 -17.11 19.05 -64.52
C PRO A 285 -15.70 19.35 -63.98
N ASP A 286 -14.72 18.68 -64.56
CA ASP A 286 -13.28 18.91 -64.43
C ASP A 286 -12.80 20.20 -65.09
N GLY A 287 -11.76 20.80 -64.50
CA GLY A 287 -10.63 21.35 -65.25
C GLY A 287 -10.40 22.85 -65.17
N VAL A 288 -9.47 23.27 -64.30
CA VAL A 288 -8.49 24.34 -64.60
C VAL A 288 -7.20 24.06 -63.83
N VAL A 289 -6.10 23.87 -64.56
CA VAL A 289 -4.71 23.92 -64.06
C VAL A 289 -4.16 25.30 -64.36
N PRO A 290 -3.50 25.99 -63.41
CA PRO A 290 -2.51 27.00 -63.75
C PRO A 290 -1.09 26.60 -63.31
N GLU A 291 -0.16 26.96 -64.20
CA GLU A 291 1.30 26.81 -64.16
C GLU A 291 2.01 27.66 -63.07
N PRO A 292 3.33 27.47 -62.85
CA PRO A 292 4.01 27.74 -61.59
C PRO A 292 4.33 29.23 -61.39
N PHE A 293 3.97 29.76 -60.22
CA PHE A 293 4.46 31.06 -59.78
C PHE A 293 5.91 30.95 -59.30
N ALA A 294 6.76 31.81 -59.84
CA ALA A 294 8.16 31.96 -59.48
C ALA A 294 8.34 32.16 -57.96
N ALA A 295 9.27 31.41 -57.38
CA ALA A 295 9.64 31.47 -55.98
C ALA A 295 10.16 32.87 -55.61
N LEU A 296 9.51 33.51 -54.64
CA LEU A 296 10.12 34.59 -53.88
C LEU A 296 11.26 34.00 -53.03
N PRO A 297 12.41 34.69 -52.90
CA PRO A 297 13.47 34.24 -52.01
C PRO A 297 12.96 34.20 -50.55
N PRO A 298 13.36 33.18 -49.75
CA PRO A 298 12.93 33.09 -48.37
C PRO A 298 13.45 34.29 -47.57
N PRO A 299 12.67 34.81 -46.59
CA PRO A 299 13.17 35.82 -45.67
C PRO A 299 14.37 35.28 -44.88
N PRO A 300 15.34 36.13 -44.51
CA PRO A 300 16.48 35.70 -43.69
C PRO A 300 15.98 35.09 -42.37
N PRO A 301 16.66 34.06 -41.83
CA PRO A 301 16.26 33.45 -40.58
C PRO A 301 16.30 34.51 -39.46
N PRO A 302 15.32 34.53 -38.54
CA PRO A 302 15.45 35.32 -37.32
C PRO A 302 16.69 34.86 -36.54
N PRO A 303 17.33 35.73 -35.76
CA PRO A 303 18.46 35.33 -34.92
C PRO A 303 18.00 34.18 -34.01
N GLU A 304 18.85 33.16 -33.93
CA GLU A 304 18.75 32.02 -33.02
C GLU A 304 18.69 32.56 -31.58
N TRP A 305 17.50 32.92 -31.11
CA TRP A 305 17.22 32.79 -29.70
C TRP A 305 17.17 31.29 -29.45
N GLU A 306 18.00 30.85 -28.52
CA GLU A 306 18.11 29.47 -28.06
C GLU A 306 16.73 28.81 -28.10
N GLN A 307 16.57 27.86 -29.03
CA GLN A 307 15.44 26.95 -28.98
C GLN A 307 15.61 26.16 -27.69
N THR A 308 15.06 26.70 -26.61
CA THR A 308 14.76 25.93 -25.42
C THR A 308 13.89 24.80 -25.93
N LEU A 309 14.48 23.61 -25.97
CA LEU A 309 13.78 22.35 -26.20
C LEU A 309 12.43 22.42 -25.46
N PRO A 310 11.32 21.93 -26.04
CA PRO A 310 10.09 21.77 -25.27
C PRO A 310 10.47 21.06 -23.97
N PRO A 311 10.05 21.56 -22.79
CA PRO A 311 10.49 21.00 -21.53
C PRO A 311 10.21 19.50 -21.59
N ALA A 312 11.26 18.69 -21.36
CA ALA A 312 11.08 17.28 -21.12
C ALA A 312 9.90 17.12 -20.15
N PRO A 313 9.02 16.12 -20.32
CA PRO A 313 7.86 15.96 -19.46
C PRO A 313 8.34 16.10 -18.02
N ALA A 314 7.89 17.16 -17.34
CA ALA A 314 8.44 17.60 -16.08
C ALA A 314 8.50 16.38 -15.18
N THR A 315 9.71 15.87 -14.94
CA THR A 315 9.93 14.71 -14.07
C THR A 315 9.29 15.11 -12.76
N ASP A 316 8.31 14.32 -12.29
CA ASP A 316 7.62 14.61 -11.05
C ASP A 316 8.68 14.89 -9.98
N PRO A 317 8.76 16.13 -9.47
CA PRO A 317 9.85 16.53 -8.59
C PRO A 317 9.91 15.66 -7.35
N HIS A 318 8.75 15.15 -6.91
CA HIS A 318 8.66 14.17 -5.84
C HIS A 318 9.28 12.83 -6.25
N ALA A 319 9.01 12.31 -7.44
CA ALA A 319 9.56 11.04 -7.90
C ALA A 319 11.11 11.04 -7.89
N ALA A 320 11.73 12.12 -8.38
CA ALA A 320 13.19 12.22 -8.44
C ALA A 320 13.82 12.35 -7.02
N ILE A 321 13.18 13.13 -6.13
CA ILE A 321 13.60 13.24 -4.72
C ILE A 321 13.44 11.90 -4.00
N PHE A 322 12.32 11.21 -4.22
CA PHE A 322 12.05 9.90 -3.61
C PHE A 322 13.04 8.85 -4.11
N GLU A 323 13.37 8.83 -5.40
CA GLU A 323 14.37 7.92 -5.95
C GLU A 323 15.73 8.12 -5.28
N ALA A 324 16.20 9.38 -5.18
CA ALA A 324 17.45 9.70 -4.50
C ALA A 324 17.41 9.29 -3.02
N ALA A 325 16.29 9.51 -2.32
CA ALA A 325 16.13 9.10 -0.93
C ALA A 325 16.15 7.57 -0.75
N HIS A 326 15.45 6.83 -1.60
CA HIS A 326 15.41 5.36 -1.54
C HIS A 326 16.74 4.72 -1.92
N ALA A 327 17.53 5.37 -2.77
CA ALA A 327 18.88 4.96 -3.08
C ALA A 327 19.90 5.31 -1.97
N GLY A 328 19.45 5.81 -0.81
CA GLY A 328 20.31 6.22 0.29
C GLY A 328 21.06 7.53 0.04
N ARG A 329 20.80 8.22 -1.07
CA ARG A 329 21.41 9.51 -1.43
C ARG A 329 20.64 10.65 -0.77
N HIS A 330 20.50 10.58 0.56
CA HIS A 330 19.66 11.51 1.33
C HIS A 330 20.10 12.98 1.19
N SER A 331 21.41 13.24 1.07
CA SER A 331 21.94 14.59 0.85
C SER A 331 21.55 15.16 -0.52
N GLU A 332 21.51 14.31 -1.55
CA GLU A 332 21.06 14.69 -2.90
C GLU A 332 19.56 14.97 -2.90
N ALA A 333 18.76 14.06 -2.32
CA ALA A 333 17.32 14.24 -2.15
C ALA A 333 16.99 15.52 -1.39
N ALA A 334 17.71 15.82 -0.30
CA ALA A 334 17.54 17.03 0.48
C ALA A 334 17.90 18.30 -0.31
N SER A 335 18.93 18.24 -1.17
CA SER A 335 19.33 19.35 -2.03
C SER A 335 18.29 19.62 -3.13
N MET A 336 17.74 18.56 -3.72
CA MET A 336 16.66 18.65 -4.69
C MET A 336 15.39 19.24 -4.05
N ALA A 337 15.00 18.75 -2.88
CA ALA A 337 13.84 19.30 -2.14
C ALA A 337 14.05 20.77 -1.74
N ALA A 338 15.27 21.16 -1.36
CA ALA A 338 15.61 22.55 -1.10
C ALA A 338 15.52 23.42 -2.36
N ALA A 339 15.92 22.92 -3.52
CA ALA A 339 15.77 23.66 -4.78
C ALA A 339 14.30 23.93 -5.12
N TRP A 340 13.42 22.95 -4.91
CA TRP A 340 11.98 23.09 -5.13
C TRP A 340 11.30 24.00 -4.10
N GLU A 341 11.73 23.95 -2.84
CA GLU A 341 11.32 24.95 -1.85
C GLU A 341 11.71 26.36 -2.32
N GLN A 342 12.96 26.59 -2.73
CA GLN A 342 13.39 27.92 -3.22
C GLN A 342 12.60 28.39 -4.44
N GLU A 343 12.24 27.49 -5.35
CA GLU A 343 11.32 27.81 -6.45
C GLU A 343 9.94 28.23 -5.94
N ALA A 344 9.33 27.45 -5.03
CA ALA A 344 8.04 27.77 -4.43
C ALA A 344 8.07 29.10 -3.65
N LEU A 345 9.15 29.37 -2.92
CA LEU A 345 9.36 30.64 -2.22
C LEU A 345 9.38 31.83 -3.20
N ARG A 346 9.99 31.67 -4.38
CA ARG A 346 10.03 32.72 -5.42
C ARG A 346 8.71 32.87 -6.16
N ALA A 347 8.03 31.76 -6.45
CA ALA A 347 6.84 31.75 -7.30
C ALA A 347 5.57 32.12 -6.53
N THR A 348 5.37 31.55 -5.34
CA THR A 348 4.14 31.68 -4.56
C THR A 348 4.33 32.30 -3.18
N GLY A 349 5.58 32.46 -2.72
CA GLY A 349 5.93 33.19 -1.51
C GLY A 349 6.16 32.30 -0.27
N PRO A 350 6.76 32.85 0.79
CA PRO A 350 7.28 32.08 1.92
C PRO A 350 6.26 31.38 2.82
N ARG A 351 4.98 31.70 2.66
CA ARG A 351 3.90 31.04 3.40
C ARG A 351 2.88 30.39 2.48
N SER A 352 3.21 30.14 1.21
CA SER A 352 2.31 29.36 0.35
C SER A 352 2.20 27.92 0.85
N GLY A 353 1.07 27.27 0.58
CA GLY A 353 0.91 25.84 0.89
C GLY A 353 1.97 24.97 0.19
N GLU A 354 2.45 25.41 -0.98
CA GLU A 354 3.52 24.75 -1.73
C GLU A 354 4.89 24.88 -1.05
N ALA A 355 5.25 26.07 -0.55
CA ALA A 355 6.49 26.26 0.21
C ALA A 355 6.47 25.46 1.53
N ILE A 356 5.32 25.43 2.22
CA ILE A 356 5.13 24.63 3.43
C ILE A 356 5.24 23.13 3.12
N HIS A 357 4.64 22.66 2.04
CA HIS A 357 4.73 21.27 1.60
C HIS A 357 6.18 20.84 1.32
N TRP A 358 6.97 21.67 0.63
CA TRP A 358 8.38 21.36 0.41
C TRP A 358 9.21 21.38 1.70
N LEU A 359 8.85 22.22 2.66
CA LEU A 359 9.46 22.24 3.98
C LEU A 359 9.15 20.97 4.78
N GLU A 360 7.94 20.42 4.66
CA GLU A 360 7.53 19.13 5.24
C GLU A 360 8.33 17.96 4.62
N VAL A 361 8.45 17.94 3.29
CA VAL A 361 9.27 16.94 2.58
C VAL A 361 10.72 16.98 3.05
N ARG A 362 11.31 18.17 3.19
CA ARG A 362 12.68 18.32 3.73
C ARG A 362 12.79 17.80 5.17
N ALA A 363 11.78 18.02 6.00
CA ALA A 363 11.76 17.54 7.39
C ALA A 363 11.75 16.00 7.45
N ASP A 364 10.97 15.36 6.59
CA ASP A 364 10.94 13.89 6.47
C ASP A 364 12.23 13.31 5.90
N LEU A 365 12.86 13.98 4.93
CA LEU A 365 14.17 13.58 4.41
C LEU A 365 15.27 13.69 5.46
N ALA A 366 15.26 14.74 6.29
CA ALA A 366 16.19 14.87 7.41
C ALA A 366 16.03 13.73 8.43
N ARG A 367 14.78 13.32 8.70
CA ARG A 367 14.49 12.15 9.54
C ARG A 367 14.99 10.84 8.90
N LEU A 368 14.81 10.64 7.60
CA LEU A 368 15.33 9.47 6.88
C LEU A 368 16.86 9.43 6.85
N ALA A 369 17.50 10.61 6.86
CA ALA A 369 18.94 10.78 6.96
C ALA A 369 19.48 10.59 8.39
N ASP A 370 18.64 10.24 9.36
CA ASP A 370 18.98 10.12 10.78
C ASP A 370 19.54 11.42 11.39
N ASP A 371 19.06 12.57 10.93
CA ASP A 371 19.36 13.90 11.48
C ASP A 371 18.13 14.48 12.22
N PRO A 372 17.89 14.04 13.48
CA PRO A 372 16.74 14.48 14.27
C PRO A 372 16.78 15.98 14.62
N ALA A 373 17.97 16.59 14.68
CA ALA A 373 18.11 18.02 14.97
C ALA A 373 17.60 18.86 13.80
N ARG A 374 18.01 18.50 12.57
CA ARG A 374 17.51 19.15 11.35
C ARG A 374 16.02 18.90 11.14
N ALA A 375 15.56 17.67 11.36
CA ALA A 375 14.14 17.34 11.25
C ALA A 375 13.29 18.17 12.23
N CYS A 376 13.76 18.31 13.48
CA CYS A 376 13.12 19.16 14.49
C CYS A 376 13.00 20.62 14.04
N GLU A 377 14.10 21.22 13.56
CA GLU A 377 14.10 22.61 13.05
C GLU A 377 13.09 22.81 11.94
N LEU A 378 13.08 21.92 10.95
CA LEU A 378 12.20 22.03 9.79
C LEU A 378 10.72 21.88 10.21
N TRP A 379 10.39 20.93 11.09
CA TRP A 379 9.03 20.80 11.63
C TRP A 379 8.58 22.02 12.46
N MET A 380 9.49 22.65 13.20
CA MET A 380 9.18 23.91 13.90
C MET A 380 8.93 25.06 12.91
N SER A 381 9.69 25.13 11.82
CA SER A 381 9.46 26.10 10.75
C SER A 381 8.13 25.86 10.01
N VAL A 382 7.73 24.61 9.79
CA VAL A 382 6.39 24.25 9.25
C VAL A 382 5.29 24.78 10.18
N ALA A 383 5.39 24.49 11.48
CA ALA A 383 4.40 24.94 12.45
C ALA A 383 4.30 26.48 12.51
N ASP A 384 5.43 27.18 12.51
CA ASP A 384 5.45 28.64 12.54
C ASP A 384 4.90 29.27 11.25
N ALA A 385 5.22 28.70 10.08
CA ALA A 385 4.68 29.16 8.81
C ALA A 385 3.15 29.01 8.74
N ARG A 386 2.62 27.88 9.22
CA ARG A 386 1.18 27.59 9.30
C ARG A 386 0.45 28.52 10.28
N LEU A 387 1.01 28.75 11.47
CA LEU A 387 0.48 29.74 12.42
C LEU A 387 0.55 31.17 11.87
N GLY A 388 1.62 31.51 11.16
CA GLY A 388 1.78 32.81 10.49
C GLY A 388 0.78 33.05 9.35
N ASN A 389 0.19 31.99 8.80
CA ASN A 389 -0.93 32.05 7.85
C ASN A 389 -2.30 32.21 8.49
N GLY A 390 -2.37 32.29 9.81
CA GLY A 390 -3.63 32.39 10.55
C GLY A 390 -4.37 31.06 10.69
N GLN A 391 -3.71 29.91 10.44
CA GLN A 391 -4.27 28.63 10.86
C GLN A 391 -4.42 28.61 12.39
N ALA A 392 -5.53 28.04 12.86
CA ALA A 392 -5.84 27.99 14.28
C ALA A 392 -4.85 27.06 15.01
N ALA A 393 -4.58 27.34 16.29
CA ALA A 393 -3.65 26.53 17.08
C ALA A 393 -4.16 25.10 17.36
N ASP A 394 -5.46 24.85 17.20
CA ASP A 394 -6.11 23.54 17.29
C ASP A 394 -6.31 22.86 15.92
N ASP A 395 -5.81 23.48 14.84
CA ASP A 395 -5.77 22.88 13.52
C ASP A 395 -4.90 21.59 13.56
N PRO A 396 -5.42 20.44 13.10
CA PRO A 396 -4.70 19.17 13.12
C PRO A 396 -3.33 19.20 12.42
N ASP A 397 -3.15 20.02 11.38
CA ASP A 397 -1.87 20.13 10.67
C ASP A 397 -0.84 20.91 11.48
N VAL A 398 -1.29 21.96 12.18
CA VAL A 398 -0.45 22.76 13.10
C VAL A 398 -0.06 21.92 14.31
N GLU A 399 -1.03 21.22 14.92
CA GLU A 399 -0.79 20.30 16.04
C GLU A 399 0.19 19.20 15.62
N GLY A 400 -0.04 18.58 14.46
CA GLY A 400 0.82 17.52 13.91
C GLY A 400 2.25 17.98 13.63
N ALA A 401 2.45 19.21 13.15
CA ALA A 401 3.79 19.77 12.93
C ALA A 401 4.55 19.98 14.26
N VAL A 402 3.89 20.52 15.30
CA VAL A 402 4.50 20.71 16.63
C VAL A 402 4.75 19.36 17.33
N ASP A 403 3.85 18.37 17.16
CA ASP A 403 4.03 17.01 17.67
C ASP A 403 5.26 16.33 17.04
N ARG A 404 5.43 16.44 15.72
CA ARG A 404 6.61 15.90 15.02
C ARG A 404 7.88 16.62 15.43
N ALA A 405 7.87 17.95 15.56
CA ALA A 405 9.01 18.72 16.05
C ALA A 405 9.44 18.27 17.45
N HIS A 406 8.48 18.12 18.37
CA HIS A 406 8.73 17.61 19.72
C HIS A 406 9.29 16.19 19.68
N HIS A 407 8.67 15.28 18.91
CA HIS A 407 9.16 13.92 18.77
C HIS A 407 10.62 13.90 18.30
N GLN A 408 10.98 14.62 17.23
CA GLN A 408 12.36 14.66 16.75
C GLN A 408 13.33 15.26 17.76
N TRP A 409 12.94 16.33 18.47
CA TRP A 409 13.74 16.92 19.54
C TRP A 409 14.12 15.89 20.62
N GLN A 410 13.25 14.91 20.88
CA GLN A 410 13.52 13.88 21.88
C GLN A 410 14.70 12.97 21.49
N TYR A 411 14.99 12.82 20.20
CA TYR A 411 16.08 11.97 19.70
C TYR A 411 17.38 12.74 19.41
N VAL A 412 17.41 14.06 19.64
CA VAL A 412 18.65 14.85 19.50
C VAL A 412 19.62 14.49 20.62
N GLN A 413 20.73 13.85 20.25
CA GLN A 413 21.77 13.38 21.18
C GLN A 413 22.74 14.48 21.61
N ASP A 414 23.03 15.44 20.73
CA ASP A 414 23.89 16.59 21.06
C ASP A 414 23.14 17.54 22.01
N SER A 415 23.61 17.60 23.26
CA SER A 415 23.01 18.42 24.31
C SER A 415 23.04 19.92 24.00
N ALA A 416 24.11 20.43 23.37
CA ALA A 416 24.20 21.84 23.00
C ALA A 416 23.20 22.16 21.89
N ARG A 417 23.09 21.27 20.90
CA ARG A 417 22.11 21.41 19.81
C ARG A 417 20.68 21.31 20.33
N ALA A 418 20.37 20.32 21.16
CA ALA A 418 19.07 20.16 21.80
C ALA A 418 18.71 21.39 22.66
N GLY A 419 19.67 21.91 23.41
CA GLY A 419 19.52 23.14 24.22
C GLY A 419 19.20 24.37 23.37
N SER A 420 19.82 24.51 22.20
CA SER A 420 19.56 25.64 21.28
C SER A 420 18.14 25.63 20.68
N LEU A 421 17.56 24.45 20.46
CA LEU A 421 16.23 24.27 19.86
C LEU A 421 15.09 24.42 20.87
N ALA A 422 15.37 24.14 22.15
CA ALA A 422 14.37 24.07 23.20
C ALA A 422 13.53 25.36 23.39
N PRO A 423 14.10 26.59 23.37
CA PRO A 423 13.32 27.81 23.59
C PRO A 423 12.22 28.00 22.54
N PHE A 424 12.54 27.70 21.27
CA PHE A 424 11.57 27.84 20.19
C PHE A 424 10.47 26.78 20.26
N LEU A 425 10.85 25.53 20.56
CA LEU A 425 9.89 24.44 20.78
C LEU A 425 8.95 24.71 21.96
N ILE A 426 9.47 25.27 23.06
CA ILE A 426 8.66 25.67 24.23
C ILE A 426 7.66 26.77 23.85
N SER A 427 8.09 27.76 23.06
CA SER A 427 7.21 28.82 22.56
C SER A 427 6.07 28.25 21.70
N LEU A 428 6.41 27.38 20.74
CA LEU A 428 5.42 26.72 19.88
C LEU A 428 4.45 25.86 20.69
N ARG A 429 4.95 25.08 21.66
CA ARG A 429 4.10 24.21 22.49
C ARG A 429 3.25 24.99 23.51
N GLY A 430 3.66 26.19 23.89
CA GLY A 430 2.83 27.11 24.66
C GLY A 430 1.66 27.67 23.85
N ARG A 431 1.87 27.91 22.55
CA ARG A 431 0.81 28.35 21.60
C ARG A 431 -0.07 27.19 21.15
N VAL A 432 0.50 25.99 21.03
CA VAL A 432 -0.13 24.77 20.54
C VAL A 432 0.04 23.68 21.60
N PRO A 433 -0.81 23.66 22.64
CA PRO A 433 -0.69 22.69 23.74
C PRO A 433 -0.93 21.25 23.26
N GLY A 434 -1.74 21.08 22.21
CA GLY A 434 -2.19 19.79 21.69
C GLY A 434 -3.21 19.11 22.61
N ARG A 435 -3.69 17.93 22.21
CA ARG A 435 -4.73 17.17 22.92
C ARG A 435 -4.23 16.40 24.16
N ARG A 436 -2.91 16.21 24.28
CA ARG A 436 -2.31 15.49 25.41
C ARG A 436 -1.80 16.48 26.46
N PRO A 437 -2.31 16.43 27.72
CA PRO A 437 -1.78 17.25 28.79
C PRO A 437 -0.33 16.85 29.13
N GLY A 438 0.51 17.81 29.51
CA GLY A 438 1.87 17.55 30.01
C GLY A 438 3.00 17.63 28.99
N ALA A 439 2.70 17.84 27.69
CA ALA A 439 3.72 17.87 26.64
C ALA A 439 4.68 19.08 26.78
N LEU A 440 4.15 20.25 27.16
CA LEU A 440 4.95 21.46 27.38
C LEU A 440 5.86 21.30 28.62
N GLU A 441 5.31 20.74 29.69
CA GLU A 441 6.03 20.45 30.94
C GLU A 441 7.13 19.42 30.73
N ALA A 442 6.92 18.44 29.84
CA ALA A 442 7.96 17.48 29.46
C ALA A 442 9.14 18.15 28.73
N VAL A 443 8.86 19.05 27.78
CA VAL A 443 9.90 19.80 27.07
C VAL A 443 10.68 20.70 28.04
N ARG A 444 9.98 21.43 28.92
CA ARG A 444 10.60 22.31 29.92
C ARG A 444 11.55 21.55 30.86
N ARG A 445 11.09 20.43 31.46
CA ARG A 445 11.91 19.62 32.36
C ARG A 445 13.18 19.08 31.69
N ARG A 446 13.09 18.63 30.44
CA ARG A 446 14.27 18.17 29.71
C ARG A 446 15.20 19.33 29.33
N ALA A 447 14.65 20.49 28.97
CA ALA A 447 15.46 21.66 28.64
C ALA A 447 16.26 22.16 29.86
N GLU A 448 15.64 22.17 31.04
CA GLU A 448 16.30 22.46 32.33
C GLU A 448 17.45 21.48 32.58
N PHE A 449 17.21 20.17 32.45
CA PHE A 449 18.24 19.14 32.60
C PHE A 449 19.43 19.34 31.64
N LEU A 450 19.17 19.72 30.38
CA LEU A 450 20.20 19.99 29.38
C LEU A 450 21.02 21.25 29.70
N GLN A 451 20.41 22.27 30.31
CA GLN A 451 21.09 23.48 30.75
C GLN A 451 21.99 23.21 31.97
N GLU A 452 21.52 22.42 32.93
CA GLU A 452 22.29 22.03 34.12
C GLU A 452 23.53 21.19 33.74
N THR A 453 23.37 20.25 32.80
CA THR A 453 24.50 19.46 32.28
C THR A 453 25.50 20.28 31.48
N SER A 454 25.06 21.34 30.78
CA SER A 454 25.94 22.23 30.01
C SER A 454 26.69 23.26 30.87
N GLN A 455 26.24 23.52 32.11
CA GLN A 455 26.93 24.41 33.05
C GLN A 455 27.93 23.67 33.97
N THR A 456 27.81 22.35 34.07
CA THR A 456 28.61 21.51 34.98
C THR A 456 29.80 20.83 34.27
N GLY A 457 29.78 20.72 32.95
CA GLY A 457 30.91 20.28 32.11
C GLY A 457 31.63 21.45 31.47
#